data_AF-A0A7S1PE52-F1
#
_entry.id   AF-A0A7S1PE52-F1
#
_cell.length_a   1.000
_cell.length_b   1.000
_cell.length_c   1.000
_cell.angle_alpha   90.00
_cell.angle_beta   90.00
_cell.angle_gamma   90.00
#
_symmetry.space_group_name_H-M   'P 1'
#
loop_
_entity.id
_entity.type
_entity.pdbx_description
1 polymer ?
#
loop_
_entity_poly.entity_id
_entity_poly.type
_entity_poly.pdbx_seq_one_letter_code
_entity_poly.pdbx_strand_id
1 'polypeptide(L)'
;QNSPLKPGFDRVIAVGDASGQQSPLSFGGLAALIRHLSRITNGLDEALRADALSKSDLAALMPYQPNLRTAWLFQRNMGVPVRNGRAWEGYSDEGPVRLLAETFRTLNDMGDATLRPFLLDSYQFVPLLRALLATGWKNPAIIPNTIQLVGIDVLVVWVYHFLMTGLYTLMHLTVGEILRRLDVPSALPQRQGDYLR
;
A
#
# COMPACT_ATOMS: atom_id res chain seq x y z
N GLN A 1 2.76 -8.51 -6.96
CA GLN A 1 1.67 -9.46 -6.64
C GLN A 1 1.81 -10.12 -5.26
N ASN A 2 3.03 -10.42 -4.77
CA ASN A 2 3.25 -11.06 -3.45
C ASN A 2 4.07 -10.20 -2.46
N SER A 3 3.66 -8.95 -2.23
CA SER A 3 4.27 -8.08 -1.23
C SER A 3 3.40 -7.99 0.04
N PRO A 4 4.00 -7.99 1.25
CA PRO A 4 5.38 -8.42 1.54
C PRO A 4 5.63 -9.90 1.19
N LEU A 5 6.89 -10.23 0.90
CA LEU A 5 7.32 -11.62 0.73
C LEU A 5 7.28 -12.32 2.08
N LYS A 6 6.66 -13.50 2.14
CA LYS A 6 6.63 -14.31 3.36
C LYS A 6 7.98 -15.04 3.56
N PRO A 7 8.44 -15.23 4.81
CA PRO A 7 9.62 -16.04 5.09
C PRO A 7 9.50 -17.46 4.52
N GLY A 8 10.53 -17.91 3.80
CA GLY A 8 10.62 -19.27 3.27
C GLY A 8 11.24 -20.28 4.24
N PHE A 9 12.01 -19.78 5.21
CA PHE A 9 12.82 -20.59 6.13
C PHE A 9 12.68 -20.06 7.56
N ASP A 10 12.92 -20.93 8.53
CA ASP A 10 13.01 -20.55 9.93
C ASP A 10 14.24 -19.68 10.17
N ARG A 11 14.15 -18.73 11.11
CA ARG A 11 15.23 -17.81 11.49
C ARG A 11 15.74 -16.90 10.35
N VAL A 12 15.06 -16.86 9.21
CA VAL A 12 15.40 -16.01 8.06
C VAL A 12 14.25 -15.04 7.75
N ILE A 13 14.55 -13.75 7.75
CA ILE A 13 13.60 -12.69 7.36
C ILE A 13 14.23 -11.77 6.32
N ALA A 14 13.47 -11.44 5.28
CA ALA A 14 13.88 -10.46 4.29
C ALA A 14 13.52 -9.03 4.76
N VAL A 15 14.41 -8.07 4.52
CA VAL A 15 14.20 -6.65 4.86
C VAL A 15 14.55 -5.76 3.67
N GLY A 16 14.03 -4.53 3.66
CA GLY A 16 14.27 -3.56 2.59
C GLY A 16 13.78 -4.07 1.23
N ASP A 17 14.56 -3.88 0.18
CA ASP A 17 14.21 -4.30 -1.18
C ASP A 17 13.94 -5.81 -1.28
N ALA A 18 14.70 -6.61 -0.54
CA ALA A 18 14.53 -8.07 -0.52
C ALA A 18 13.17 -8.52 0.05
N SER A 19 12.49 -7.66 0.82
CA SER A 19 11.17 -7.97 1.40
C SER A 19 9.99 -7.66 0.47
N GLY A 20 10.25 -6.94 -0.62
CA GLY A 20 9.20 -6.44 -1.51
C GLY A 20 8.30 -5.36 -0.89
N GLN A 21 8.72 -4.75 0.23
CA GLN A 21 8.04 -3.65 0.94
C GLN A 21 8.41 -2.27 0.40
N GLN A 22 8.79 -2.19 -0.87
CA GLN A 22 9.19 -0.94 -1.50
C GLN A 22 8.02 0.04 -1.58
N SER A 23 8.34 1.32 -1.44
CA SER A 23 7.42 2.40 -1.77
C SER A 23 6.92 2.27 -3.21
N PRO A 24 5.60 2.22 -3.42
CA PRO A 24 5.06 2.23 -4.76
C PRO A 24 5.36 3.55 -5.48
N LEU A 25 5.19 4.69 -4.81
CA LEU A 25 5.29 5.97 -5.51
C LEU A 25 6.74 6.46 -5.69
N SER A 26 7.59 6.27 -4.68
CA SER A 26 8.97 6.78 -4.67
C SER A 26 10.01 5.74 -5.10
N PHE A 27 9.58 4.50 -5.38
CA PHE A 27 10.45 3.36 -5.70
C PHE A 27 11.59 3.14 -4.68
N GLY A 28 11.46 3.71 -3.48
CA GLY A 28 12.51 3.73 -2.47
C GLY A 28 12.37 2.59 -1.47
N GLY A 29 13.28 1.62 -1.52
CA GLY A 29 13.41 0.57 -0.50
C GLY A 29 13.91 1.06 0.85
N LEU A 30 14.89 1.98 0.83
CA LEU A 30 15.50 2.50 2.05
C LEU A 30 14.51 3.35 2.87
N ALA A 31 13.80 4.27 2.23
CA ALA A 31 12.81 5.11 2.91
C ALA A 31 11.65 4.28 3.50
N ALA A 32 11.22 3.23 2.79
CA ALA A 32 10.25 2.28 3.32
C ALA A 32 10.81 1.49 4.51
N LEU A 33 12.06 1.03 4.44
CA LEU A 33 12.74 0.35 5.54
C LEU A 33 12.82 1.24 6.79
N ILE A 34 13.27 2.50 6.65
CA ILE A 34 13.42 3.44 7.77
C ILE A 34 12.08 3.65 8.50
N ARG A 35 10.97 3.78 7.76
CA ARG A 35 9.62 3.92 8.34
C ARG A 35 9.19 2.70 9.17
N HIS A 36 9.62 1.51 8.76
CA HIS A 36 9.25 0.26 9.43
C HIS A 36 10.30 -0.28 10.38
N LEU A 37 11.48 0.35 10.45
CA LEU A 37 12.64 -0.17 11.17
C LEU A 37 12.33 -0.43 12.65
N SER A 38 11.78 0.56 13.36
CA SER A 38 11.43 0.41 14.77
C SER A 38 10.44 -0.73 15.03
N ARG A 39 9.46 -0.92 14.14
CA ARG A 39 8.48 -2.01 14.25
C ARG A 39 9.15 -3.37 14.05
N ILE A 40 10.04 -3.48 13.07
CA ILE A 40 10.76 -4.71 12.74
C ILE A 40 11.75 -5.06 13.85
N THR A 41 12.54 -4.10 14.34
CA THR A 41 13.53 -4.34 15.41
C THR A 41 12.87 -4.77 16.70
N ASN A 42 11.77 -4.12 17.09
CA ASN A 42 11.05 -4.48 18.32
C ASN A 42 10.39 -5.86 18.21
N GLY A 43 9.76 -6.16 17.07
CA GLY A 43 9.15 -7.47 16.85
C GLY A 43 10.19 -8.60 16.74
N LEU A 44 11.39 -8.31 16.22
CA LEU A 44 12.49 -9.28 16.23
C LEU A 44 13.06 -9.50 17.63
N ASP A 45 13.22 -8.46 18.45
CA ASP A 45 13.64 -8.60 19.85
C ASP A 45 12.63 -9.45 20.65
N GLU A 46 11.33 -9.24 20.45
CA GLU A 46 10.28 -10.06 21.06
C GLU A 46 10.32 -11.52 20.59
N ALA A 47 10.43 -11.73 19.27
CA ALA A 47 10.55 -13.07 18.68
C ALA A 47 11.78 -13.83 19.18
N LEU A 48 12.91 -13.14 19.34
CA LEU A 48 14.15 -13.72 19.88
C LEU A 48 13.98 -14.10 21.36
N ARG A 49 13.33 -13.27 22.17
CA ARG A 49 13.09 -13.56 23.60
C ARG A 49 12.13 -14.73 23.81
N ALA A 50 11.16 -14.89 22.92
CA ALA A 50 10.17 -15.97 22.97
C ALA A 50 10.62 -17.25 22.23
N ASP A 51 11.80 -17.26 21.61
CA ASP A 51 12.25 -18.29 20.64
C ASP A 51 11.21 -18.59 19.54
N ALA A 52 10.36 -17.61 19.22
CA ALA A 52 9.32 -17.67 18.21
C ALA A 52 9.93 -17.30 16.84
N LEU A 53 10.81 -18.16 16.34
CA LEU A 53 11.64 -17.91 15.16
C LEU A 53 11.30 -18.83 13.99
N SER A 54 10.14 -19.49 14.03
CA SER A 54 9.64 -20.25 12.88
C SER A 54 9.26 -19.29 11.73
N LYS A 55 9.23 -19.81 10.50
CA LYS A 55 8.75 -19.04 9.33
C LYS A 55 7.35 -18.45 9.53
N SER A 56 6.48 -19.12 10.29
CA SER A 56 5.13 -18.64 10.61
C SER A 56 5.14 -17.48 11.60
N ASP A 57 5.99 -17.53 12.62
CA ASP A 57 6.11 -16.46 13.62
C ASP A 57 6.68 -15.20 12.96
N LEU A 58 7.75 -15.38 12.17
CA LEU A 58 8.38 -14.30 11.43
C LEU A 58 7.46 -13.73 10.34
N ALA A 59 6.50 -14.50 9.83
CA ALA A 59 5.50 -13.98 8.88
C ALA A 59 4.56 -12.96 9.54
N ALA A 60 4.33 -13.03 10.86
CA ALA A 60 3.54 -12.04 11.59
C ALA A 60 4.23 -10.66 11.63
N LEU A 61 5.56 -10.63 11.55
CA LEU A 61 6.35 -9.39 11.46
C LEU A 61 6.23 -8.71 10.09
N MET A 62 5.75 -9.42 9.07
CA MET A 62 5.49 -8.88 7.73
C MET A 62 4.01 -9.08 7.37
N PRO A 63 3.09 -8.38 8.05
CA PRO A 63 1.67 -8.57 7.83
C PRO A 63 1.28 -8.13 6.42
N TYR A 64 0.18 -8.70 5.94
CA TYR A 64 -0.46 -8.26 4.72
C TYR A 64 -0.83 -6.76 4.83
N GLN A 65 -0.39 -5.98 3.84
CA GLN A 65 -0.60 -4.53 3.77
C GLN A 65 -1.53 -4.19 2.59
N PRO A 66 -2.84 -4.08 2.83
CA PRO A 66 -3.82 -3.84 1.77
C PRO A 66 -3.65 -2.46 1.12
N ASN A 67 -3.22 -1.46 1.90
CA ASN A 67 -2.86 -0.12 1.42
C ASN A 67 -1.75 -0.15 0.36
N LEU A 68 -0.67 -0.90 0.60
CA LEU A 68 0.45 -1.03 -0.32
C LEU A 68 0.02 -1.71 -1.64
N ARG A 69 -0.84 -2.73 -1.54
CA ARG A 69 -1.36 -3.43 -2.73
C ARG A 69 -2.32 -2.58 -3.54
N THR A 70 -3.11 -1.76 -2.89
CA THR A 70 -3.99 -0.81 -3.55
C THR A 70 -3.17 0.24 -4.31
N ALA A 71 -2.06 0.67 -3.73
CA ALA A 71 -1.17 1.66 -4.33
C ALA A 71 -0.44 1.18 -5.60
N TRP A 72 -0.19 -0.13 -5.70
CA TRP A 72 0.46 -0.73 -6.86
C TRP A 72 -0.28 -0.44 -8.19
N LEU A 73 -1.62 -0.32 -8.16
CA LEU A 73 -2.38 0.04 -9.37
C LEU A 73 -2.02 1.45 -9.86
N PHE A 74 -1.74 2.40 -8.96
CA PHE A 74 -1.31 3.73 -9.37
C PHE A 74 0.03 3.67 -10.10
N GLN A 75 1.01 2.92 -9.59
CA GLN A 75 2.29 2.73 -10.30
C GLN A 75 2.09 2.17 -11.70
N ARG A 76 1.21 1.16 -11.85
CA ARG A 76 0.94 0.55 -13.15
C ARG A 76 0.30 1.54 -14.12
N ASN A 77 -0.50 2.47 -13.60
CA ASN A 77 -1.09 3.56 -14.38
C ASN A 77 -0.08 4.67 -14.74
N MET A 78 1.08 4.72 -14.09
CA MET A 78 2.14 5.71 -14.33
C MET A 78 3.20 5.27 -15.34
N GLY A 79 3.08 4.07 -15.91
CA GLY A 79 4.00 3.53 -16.91
C GLY A 79 3.35 3.31 -18.27
N VAL A 80 4.18 3.20 -19.31
CA VAL A 80 3.75 2.70 -20.61
C VAL A 80 3.59 1.17 -20.51
N PRO A 81 2.45 0.60 -20.92
CA PRO A 81 2.27 -0.85 -20.90
C PRO A 81 3.19 -1.53 -21.90
N VAL A 82 3.82 -2.60 -21.46
CA VAL A 82 4.64 -3.47 -22.30
C VAL A 82 3.82 -4.71 -22.67
N ARG A 83 3.69 -4.98 -23.97
CA ARG A 83 3.06 -6.19 -24.54
C ARG A 83 4.10 -6.91 -25.40
N ASN A 84 4.29 -8.22 -25.18
CA ASN A 84 5.26 -9.05 -25.90
C ASN A 84 6.70 -8.48 -25.92
N GLY A 85 7.13 -7.88 -24.81
CA GLY A 85 8.47 -7.30 -24.69
C GLY A 85 8.66 -5.96 -25.42
N ARG A 86 7.60 -5.36 -25.96
CA ARG A 86 7.63 -4.04 -26.59
C ARG A 86 6.64 -3.09 -25.94
N ALA A 87 6.95 -1.80 -25.92
CA ALA A 87 5.97 -0.77 -25.56
C ALA A 87 4.75 -0.91 -26.48
N TRP A 88 3.55 -0.77 -25.92
CA TRP A 88 2.34 -0.85 -26.72
C TRP A 88 2.25 0.36 -27.66
N GLU A 89 2.52 0.14 -28.95
CA GLU A 89 2.55 1.19 -29.99
C GLU A 89 1.23 1.97 -30.14
N GLY A 90 0.10 1.39 -29.73
CA GLY A 90 -1.21 2.05 -29.74
C GLY A 90 -1.49 2.93 -28.51
N TYR A 91 -0.58 2.99 -27.54
CA TYR A 91 -0.72 3.80 -26.34
C TYR A 91 0.14 5.06 -26.49
N SER A 92 -0.47 6.23 -26.36
CA SER A 92 0.26 7.50 -26.43
C SER A 92 1.31 7.58 -25.32
N ASP A 93 2.56 7.90 -25.67
CA ASP A 93 3.66 8.10 -24.73
C ASP A 93 3.36 9.20 -23.69
N GLU A 94 2.49 10.15 -24.05
CA GLU A 94 2.04 11.23 -23.17
C GLU A 94 0.90 10.81 -22.22
N GLY A 95 0.26 9.66 -22.46
CA GLY A 95 -0.86 9.13 -21.69
C GLY A 95 -0.55 8.95 -20.19
N PRO A 96 0.51 8.21 -19.81
CA PRO A 96 0.88 8.06 -18.40
C PRO A 96 1.24 9.38 -17.73
N VAL A 97 1.95 10.27 -18.46
CA VAL A 97 2.37 11.59 -17.95
C VAL A 97 1.16 12.48 -17.67
N ARG A 98 0.18 12.52 -18.58
CA ARG A 98 -1.09 13.25 -18.37
C ARG A 98 -1.87 12.69 -17.20
N LEU A 99 -2.04 11.38 -17.15
CA LEU A 99 -2.76 10.71 -16.06
C LEU A 99 -2.10 10.98 -14.70
N LEU A 100 -0.77 10.95 -14.65
CA LEU A 100 0.01 11.30 -13.46
C LEU A 100 -0.20 12.76 -13.05
N ALA A 101 -0.08 13.68 -14.00
CA ALA A 101 -0.26 15.12 -13.76
C ALA A 101 -1.70 15.45 -13.28
N GLU A 102 -2.72 14.83 -13.87
CA GLU A 102 -4.12 14.99 -13.46
C GLU A 102 -4.38 14.40 -12.07
N THR A 103 -3.78 13.25 -11.77
CA THR A 103 -3.86 12.62 -10.44
C THR A 103 -3.24 13.52 -9.38
N PHE A 104 -2.02 14.04 -9.61
CA PHE A 104 -1.38 14.96 -8.66
C PHE A 104 -2.12 16.28 -8.52
N ARG A 105 -2.67 16.84 -9.60
CA ARG A 105 -3.52 18.04 -9.53
C ARG A 105 -4.75 17.78 -8.67
N THR A 106 -5.43 16.66 -8.86
CA THR A 106 -6.60 16.28 -8.06
C THR A 106 -6.24 16.09 -6.59
N LEU A 107 -5.11 15.42 -6.29
CA LEU A 107 -4.63 15.26 -4.93
C LEU A 107 -4.27 16.59 -4.27
N ASN A 108 -3.68 17.51 -5.03
CA ASN A 108 -3.38 18.87 -4.58
C ASN A 108 -4.66 19.67 -4.29
N ASP A 109 -5.68 19.58 -5.15
CA ASP A 109 -6.99 20.21 -4.95
C ASP A 109 -7.69 19.69 -3.67
N MET A 110 -7.39 18.45 -3.26
CA MET A 110 -7.90 17.84 -2.02
C MET A 110 -7.11 18.28 -0.76
N GLY A 111 -6.04 19.06 -0.92
CA GLY A 111 -5.24 19.63 0.16
C GLY A 111 -4.20 18.70 0.78
N ASP A 112 -3.38 19.27 1.66
CA ASP A 112 -2.21 18.60 2.27
C ASP A 112 -2.57 17.36 3.08
N ALA A 113 -3.74 17.33 3.71
CA ALA A 113 -4.24 16.17 4.44
C ALA A 113 -4.41 14.92 3.56
N THR A 114 -4.57 15.09 2.25
CA THR A 114 -4.64 13.99 1.28
C THR A 114 -3.31 13.80 0.55
N LEU A 115 -2.69 14.89 0.10
CA LEU A 115 -1.47 14.84 -0.72
C LEU A 115 -0.26 14.30 0.05
N ARG A 116 -0.02 14.77 1.28
CA ARG A 116 1.16 14.38 2.06
C ARG A 116 1.15 12.88 2.40
N PRO A 117 0.07 12.29 2.92
CA PRO A 117 0.02 10.84 3.14
C PRO A 117 0.22 10.05 1.85
N PHE A 118 -0.35 10.51 0.73
CA PHE A 118 -0.17 9.86 -0.58
C PHE A 118 1.30 9.82 -1.02
N LEU A 119 2.01 10.96 -0.93
CA LEU A 119 3.45 11.06 -1.25
C LEU A 119 4.33 10.19 -0.35
N LEU A 120 3.87 9.94 0.88
CA LEU A 120 4.54 9.09 1.85
C LEU A 120 4.06 7.63 1.79
N ASP A 121 3.33 7.20 0.76
CA ASP A 121 2.72 5.87 0.65
C ASP A 121 1.83 5.44 1.83
N SER A 122 1.28 6.41 2.55
CA SER A 122 0.33 6.19 3.63
C SER A 122 -1.09 6.34 3.07
N TYR A 123 -1.51 5.34 2.31
CA TYR A 123 -2.84 5.33 1.70
C TYR A 123 -3.91 4.99 2.74
N GLN A 124 -4.62 6.01 3.20
CA GLN A 124 -5.79 5.87 4.07
C GLN A 124 -7.04 5.58 3.23
N PHE A 125 -7.95 4.74 3.73
CA PHE A 125 -9.13 4.33 2.97
C PHE A 125 -10.03 5.50 2.57
N VAL A 126 -10.41 6.38 3.51
CA VAL A 126 -11.38 7.46 3.26
C VAL A 126 -10.87 8.51 2.28
N PRO A 127 -9.67 9.10 2.45
CA PRO A 127 -9.12 10.03 1.46
C PRO A 127 -8.94 9.37 0.09
N LEU A 128 -8.52 8.12 0.05
CA LEU A 128 -8.36 7.37 -1.20
C LEU A 128 -9.70 7.15 -1.92
N LEU A 129 -10.74 6.74 -1.19
CA LEU A 129 -12.09 6.58 -1.73
C LEU A 129 -12.61 7.92 -2.30
N ARG A 130 -12.44 9.01 -1.56
CA ARG A 130 -12.82 10.36 -2.02
C ARG A 130 -12.08 10.75 -3.29
N ALA A 131 -10.77 10.49 -3.36
CA ALA A 131 -9.95 10.78 -4.53
C ALA A 131 -10.43 9.96 -5.74
N LEU A 132 -10.65 8.66 -5.58
CA LEU A 132 -11.13 7.78 -6.65
C LEU A 132 -12.50 8.20 -7.17
N LEU A 133 -13.44 8.53 -6.28
CA LEU A 133 -14.77 9.01 -6.66
C LEU A 133 -14.70 10.36 -7.39
N ALA A 134 -13.92 11.31 -6.87
CA ALA A 134 -13.75 12.63 -7.49
C ALA A 134 -13.12 12.50 -8.88
N THR A 135 -12.09 11.68 -9.03
CA THR A 135 -11.43 11.43 -10.33
C THR A 135 -12.36 10.72 -11.29
N GLY A 136 -13.09 9.69 -10.86
CA GLY A 136 -14.05 8.97 -11.70
C GLY A 136 -15.21 9.86 -12.17
N TRP A 137 -15.64 10.81 -11.33
CA TRP A 137 -16.66 11.79 -11.70
C TRP A 137 -16.13 12.81 -12.72
N LYS A 138 -14.91 13.34 -12.52
CA LYS A 138 -14.28 14.31 -13.44
C LYS A 138 -13.87 13.67 -14.77
N ASN A 139 -13.47 12.41 -14.77
CA ASN A 139 -13.00 11.68 -15.94
C ASN A 139 -13.58 10.26 -15.98
N PRO A 140 -14.83 10.07 -16.47
CA PRO A 140 -15.44 8.75 -16.57
C PRO A 140 -14.68 7.78 -17.49
N ALA A 141 -13.92 8.30 -18.45
CA ALA A 141 -13.09 7.51 -19.36
C ALA A 141 -11.88 6.85 -18.66
N ILE A 142 -11.58 7.21 -17.41
CA ILE A 142 -10.49 6.60 -16.64
C ILE A 142 -10.70 5.09 -16.47
N ILE A 143 -11.95 4.63 -16.28
CA ILE A 143 -12.25 3.21 -16.06
C ILE A 143 -11.91 2.37 -17.30
N PRO A 144 -12.45 2.66 -18.51
CA PRO A 144 -12.09 1.90 -19.70
C PRO A 144 -10.60 2.04 -20.05
N ASN A 145 -9.97 3.20 -19.82
CA ASN A 145 -8.53 3.38 -20.03
C ASN A 145 -7.70 2.50 -19.09
N THR A 146 -8.05 2.45 -17.81
CA THR A 146 -7.39 1.56 -16.83
C THR A 146 -7.59 0.11 -17.21
N ILE A 147 -8.79 -0.32 -17.66
CA ILE A 147 -9.02 -1.70 -18.11
C ILE A 147 -8.13 -2.04 -19.31
N GLN A 148 -7.99 -1.15 -20.30
CA GLN A 148 -7.10 -1.37 -21.44
C GLN A 148 -5.63 -1.48 -21.02
N LEU A 149 -5.24 -0.71 -20.00
CA LEU A 149 -3.87 -0.63 -19.52
C LEU A 149 -3.45 -1.83 -18.65
N VAL A 150 -4.30 -2.23 -17.70
CA VAL A 150 -3.95 -3.24 -16.69
C VAL A 150 -4.65 -4.58 -16.87
N GLY A 151 -5.74 -4.62 -17.63
CA GLY A 151 -6.59 -5.80 -17.75
C GLY A 151 -7.69 -5.85 -16.68
N ILE A 152 -8.81 -6.49 -17.01
CA ILE A 152 -9.96 -6.58 -16.11
C ILE A 152 -9.68 -7.49 -14.90
N ASP A 153 -8.89 -8.53 -15.09
CA ASP A 153 -8.44 -9.48 -14.08
C ASP A 153 -7.66 -8.76 -12.97
N VAL A 154 -6.73 -7.90 -13.35
CA VAL A 154 -5.94 -7.09 -12.42
C VAL A 154 -6.82 -6.10 -11.67
N LEU A 155 -7.79 -5.47 -12.35
CA LEU A 155 -8.70 -4.52 -11.72
C LEU A 155 -9.59 -5.19 -10.66
N VAL A 156 -10.09 -6.40 -10.92
CA VAL A 156 -10.88 -7.17 -9.95
C VAL A 156 -10.07 -7.49 -8.70
N VAL A 157 -8.82 -7.96 -8.85
CA VAL A 157 -7.93 -8.22 -7.71
C VAL A 157 -7.64 -6.94 -6.93
N TRP A 158 -7.50 -5.82 -7.61
CA TRP A 158 -7.31 -4.52 -6.96
C TRP A 158 -8.54 -4.09 -6.15
N VAL A 159 -9.75 -4.25 -6.68
CA VAL A 159 -11.00 -3.94 -5.94
C VAL A 159 -11.07 -4.75 -4.65
N TYR A 160 -10.68 -6.03 -4.69
CA TYR A 160 -10.59 -6.85 -3.48
C TYR A 160 -9.63 -6.23 -2.44
N HIS A 161 -8.43 -5.82 -2.84
CA HIS A 161 -7.46 -5.18 -1.93
C HIS A 161 -7.95 -3.82 -1.39
N PHE A 162 -8.65 -3.05 -2.21
CA PHE A 162 -9.26 -1.80 -1.81
C PHE A 162 -10.35 -2.01 -0.74
N LEU A 163 -11.24 -2.99 -0.94
CA LEU A 163 -12.27 -3.37 0.04
C LEU A 163 -11.65 -3.91 1.34
N MET A 164 -10.59 -4.71 1.25
CA MET A 164 -9.84 -5.16 2.43
C MET A 164 -9.22 -3.99 3.20
N THR A 165 -8.77 -2.94 2.52
CA THR A 165 -8.30 -1.72 3.20
C THR A 165 -9.42 -1.10 4.03
N GLY A 166 -10.62 -0.99 3.46
CA GLY A 166 -11.80 -0.48 4.16
C GLY A 166 -12.21 -1.36 5.36
N LEU A 167 -12.19 -2.68 5.19
CA LEU A 167 -12.47 -3.62 6.28
C LEU A 167 -11.45 -3.48 7.42
N TYR A 168 -10.15 -3.39 7.10
CA TYR A 168 -9.10 -3.19 8.11
C TYR A 168 -9.26 -1.85 8.84
N THR A 169 -9.61 -0.78 8.12
CA THR A 169 -9.93 0.52 8.75
C THR A 169 -11.13 0.38 9.70
N LEU A 170 -12.20 -0.31 9.28
CA LEU A 170 -13.37 -0.54 10.13
C LEU A 170 -13.02 -1.35 11.38
N MET A 171 -12.26 -2.44 11.23
CA MET A 171 -11.80 -3.25 12.37
C MET A 171 -10.91 -2.45 13.32
N HIS A 172 -10.04 -1.59 12.79
CA HIS A 172 -9.21 -0.70 13.60
C HIS A 172 -10.06 0.26 14.43
N LEU A 173 -11.08 0.88 13.83
CA LEU A 173 -11.95 1.84 14.52
C LEU A 173 -12.89 1.17 15.54
N THR A 174 -13.37 -0.04 15.25
CA THR A 174 -14.35 -0.73 16.10
C THR A 174 -13.68 -1.60 17.17
N VAL A 175 -12.78 -2.49 16.77
CA VAL A 175 -12.10 -3.43 17.66
C VAL A 175 -10.90 -2.79 18.34
N GLY A 176 -10.13 -1.98 17.61
CA GLY A 176 -8.96 -1.29 18.18
C GLY A 176 -9.33 -0.33 19.30
N GLU A 177 -10.48 0.34 19.19
CA GLU A 177 -11.03 1.19 20.26
C GLU A 177 -11.40 0.37 21.50
N ILE A 178 -12.04 -0.79 21.32
CA ILE A 178 -12.39 -1.70 22.41
C ILE A 178 -11.14 -2.23 23.11
N LEU A 179 -10.14 -2.69 22.35
CA LEU A 179 -8.89 -3.22 22.91
C LEU A 179 -8.12 -2.16 23.72
N ARG A 180 -8.09 -0.90 23.25
CA ARG A 180 -7.45 0.21 23.96
C ARG A 180 -8.15 0.57 25.25
N ARG A 181 -9.49 0.40 25.30
CA ARG A 181 -10.29 0.58 26.53
C ARG A 181 -10.10 -0.55 27.53
N LEU A 182 -9.72 -1.74 27.07
CA LEU A 182 -9.46 -2.91 27.89
C LEU A 182 -8.01 -2.99 28.39
N ASP A 183 -7.20 -1.96 28.16
CA ASP A 183 -5.77 -1.86 28.49
C ASP A 183 -4.97 -3.13 28.09
N VAL A 184 -5.39 -3.76 27.00
CA VAL A 184 -4.67 -4.91 26.45
C VAL A 184 -3.30 -4.39 26.01
N PRO A 185 -2.18 -4.91 26.54
CA PRO A 185 -0.85 -4.43 26.19
C PRO A 185 -0.67 -4.46 24.68
N SER A 186 -0.53 -3.29 24.06
CA SER A 186 -0.22 -3.23 22.65
C SER A 186 1.25 -3.60 22.47
N ALA A 187 1.52 -4.78 21.89
CA ALA A 187 2.88 -5.14 21.46
C ALA A 187 3.43 -4.21 20.36
N LEU A 188 2.57 -3.37 19.75
CA LEU A 188 2.94 -2.39 18.75
C LEU A 188 3.21 -1.01 19.38
N PRO A 189 4.31 -0.32 19.00
CA PRO A 189 4.62 1.01 19.51
C PRO A 189 3.51 2.02 19.18
N GLN A 190 3.03 2.73 20.20
CA GLN A 190 1.88 3.65 20.16
C GLN A 190 2.00 4.81 19.14
N ARG A 191 3.20 5.09 18.60
CA ARG A 191 3.47 6.21 17.69
C ARG A 191 2.95 6.06 16.25
N GLN A 192 2.32 4.95 15.87
CA GLN A 192 1.72 4.81 14.54
C GLN A 192 0.30 5.38 14.41
N GLY A 193 -0.33 5.79 15.51
CA GLY A 193 -1.69 6.34 15.52
C GLY A 193 -1.84 7.70 14.79
N ASP A 194 -0.74 8.43 14.59
CA ASP A 194 -0.78 9.78 14.00
C ASP A 194 -0.90 9.75 12.46
N TYR A 195 -0.71 8.60 11.81
CA TYR A 195 -0.92 8.43 10.37
C TYR A 195 -2.34 7.98 10.00
N LEU A 196 -3.20 7.74 11.00
CA LEU A 196 -4.60 7.32 10.82
C LEU A 196 -5.61 8.39 11.30
N ARG A 197 -5.12 9.55 11.76
CA ARG A 197 -5.92 10.74 12.00
C ARG A 197 -5.84 11.69 10.81
#